data_AF-A0A945KEB4-F1
#
_entry.id   AF-A0A945KEB4-F1
#
_cell.length_a   1.000
_cell.length_b   1.000
_cell.length_c   1.000
_cell.angle_alpha   90.00
_cell.angle_beta   90.00
_cell.angle_gamma   90.00
#
_symmetry.space_group_name_H-M   'P 1'
#
loop_
_entity.id
_entity.type
_entity.pdbx_description
1 polymer ?
#
loop_
_entity_poly.entity_id
_entity_poly.type
_entity_poly.pdbx_seq_one_letter_code
_entity_poly.pdbx_strand_id
1 'polypeptide(L)'
;MCASNSFLPTSIEKFSKAALIRSFDRAMKQMGPYEPCPHIGVAVSGGGDSMALVLLADRWARVHGGRVSALTVDHGLRKESRKEALTVRRWLKRRGINHHILTWTKEARDIGAGVAGGSNLQARARDARYGLMENWCLNKSVLHLLLGHHRDDQAETFLMRLSRGSGLFGLAAMASVTEKPAHRLLRPLLDCNRVHLELFLKREKQIWVEDPSNKDTKYTRVRIREKMPEFAKLGLDAARIAKTAGVLGQDRKVLEETVAGVLAVAARPDPAGFVRFDASSVMAAPKAVGIRALVRLLAMVGGGVYPPRQSGLDRLYEEIASSRRGASFKARTLAGCRILAEHQGQGQGGSLLVCREARAQEDDLCITGPSKIHWDGRFLLRFGESQGVQKQGAQGNKSRKMRLLLGPLGRDGWTEIKHTPHATMRSLPDVVRQTLPAVFDQKGVLEVPHLGYRRAGPGNSPLRVLEISPFSAIALAGPAFGVLETLS
;
A
#
# COMPACT_ATOMS: atom_id res chain seq x y z
N MET A 1 -45.90 26.66 -26.68
CA MET A 1 -44.96 25.76 -27.36
C MET A 1 -43.55 26.09 -26.90
N CYS A 2 -42.90 25.14 -26.24
CA CYS A 2 -41.43 24.93 -26.17
C CYS A 2 -41.19 23.88 -25.09
N ALA A 3 -41.37 22.61 -25.47
CA ALA A 3 -40.99 21.46 -24.67
C ALA A 3 -39.46 21.32 -24.74
N SER A 4 -38.77 21.61 -23.65
CA SER A 4 -37.35 21.28 -23.49
C SER A 4 -37.23 19.78 -23.19
N ASN A 5 -37.11 19.00 -24.25
CA ASN A 5 -36.81 17.57 -24.20
C ASN A 5 -35.46 17.36 -23.50
N SER A 6 -35.51 16.91 -22.25
CA SER A 6 -34.35 16.38 -21.55
C SER A 6 -34.03 15.00 -22.14
N PHE A 7 -32.91 14.92 -22.85
CA PHE A 7 -32.35 13.67 -23.38
C PHE A 7 -32.04 12.72 -22.21
N LEU A 8 -32.93 11.76 -21.97
CA LEU A 8 -32.62 10.57 -21.18
C LEU A 8 -31.84 9.60 -22.07
N PRO A 9 -30.64 9.13 -21.65
CA PRO A 9 -29.90 8.16 -22.44
C PRO A 9 -30.69 6.84 -22.54
N THR A 10 -30.76 6.34 -23.77
CA THR A 10 -31.39 5.09 -24.17
C THR A 10 -30.79 3.91 -23.39
N SER A 11 -31.64 3.20 -22.64
CA SER A 11 -31.37 2.07 -21.72
C SER A 11 -30.86 2.39 -20.31
N ILE A 12 -31.62 3.18 -19.53
CA ILE A 12 -31.55 3.01 -18.06
C ILE A 12 -32.14 1.63 -17.75
N GLU A 13 -31.30 0.65 -17.45
CA GLU A 13 -31.73 -0.60 -16.80
C GLU A 13 -32.71 -0.24 -15.68
N LYS A 14 -33.95 -0.77 -15.75
CA LYS A 14 -34.99 -0.50 -14.75
C LYS A 14 -34.43 -0.74 -13.35
N PHE A 15 -34.36 0.31 -12.54
CA PHE A 15 -33.82 0.22 -11.20
C PHE A 15 -34.67 -0.70 -10.31
N SER A 16 -34.01 -1.69 -9.70
CA SER A 16 -34.59 -2.55 -8.67
C SER A 16 -33.70 -2.56 -7.43
N LYS A 17 -34.26 -2.09 -6.30
CA LYS A 17 -33.61 -2.14 -4.98
C LYS A 17 -33.13 -3.55 -4.65
N ALA A 18 -33.97 -4.55 -4.90
CA ALA A 18 -33.64 -5.95 -4.65
C ALA A 18 -32.50 -6.45 -5.56
N ALA A 19 -32.46 -6.01 -6.83
CA ALA A 19 -31.37 -6.35 -7.74
C ALA A 19 -30.04 -5.71 -7.30
N LEU A 20 -30.05 -4.46 -6.85
CA LEU A 20 -28.85 -3.79 -6.33
C LEU A 20 -28.30 -4.51 -5.09
N ILE A 21 -29.17 -4.88 -4.14
CA ILE A 21 -28.78 -5.63 -2.94
C ILE A 21 -28.16 -6.98 -3.34
N ARG A 22 -28.83 -7.76 -4.21
CA ARG A 22 -28.27 -9.03 -4.70
C ARG A 22 -26.93 -8.88 -5.42
N SER A 23 -26.76 -7.80 -6.17
CA SER A 23 -25.49 -7.48 -6.84
C SER A 23 -24.39 -7.21 -5.81
N PHE A 24 -24.69 -6.41 -4.79
CA PHE A 24 -23.78 -6.16 -3.67
C PHE A 24 -23.42 -7.45 -2.91
N ASP A 25 -24.41 -8.29 -2.59
CA ASP A 25 -24.20 -9.56 -1.90
C ASP A 25 -23.29 -10.49 -2.72
N ARG A 26 -23.50 -10.55 -4.04
CA ARG A 26 -22.64 -11.31 -4.96
C ARG A 26 -21.21 -10.77 -4.96
N ALA A 27 -21.05 -9.45 -5.05
CA ALA A 27 -19.75 -8.80 -5.04
C ALA A 27 -19.00 -9.08 -3.74
N MET A 28 -19.67 -8.95 -2.59
CA MET A 28 -19.10 -9.31 -1.28
C MET A 28 -18.71 -10.79 -1.24
N LYS A 29 -19.60 -11.71 -1.63
CA LYS A 29 -19.29 -13.15 -1.66
C LYS A 29 -18.03 -13.48 -2.47
N GLN A 30 -17.83 -12.82 -3.61
CA GLN A 30 -16.64 -13.01 -4.46
C GLN A 30 -15.35 -12.43 -3.86
N MET A 31 -15.44 -11.49 -2.92
CA MET A 31 -14.30 -10.86 -2.24
C MET A 31 -13.93 -11.54 -0.91
N GLY A 32 -14.62 -12.63 -0.56
CA GLY A 32 -14.29 -13.46 0.60
C GLY A 32 -12.88 -14.07 0.55
N PRO A 33 -12.47 -14.84 1.57
CA PRO A 33 -13.27 -15.23 2.74
C PRO A 33 -13.46 -14.09 3.77
N TYR A 34 -14.38 -14.30 4.72
CA TYR A 34 -14.68 -13.40 5.84
C TYR A 34 -14.66 -14.18 7.16
N GLU A 35 -14.52 -13.48 8.28
CA GLU A 35 -14.68 -14.09 9.60
C GLU A 35 -16.16 -14.45 9.85
N PRO A 36 -16.49 -15.40 10.75
CA PRO A 36 -17.87 -15.81 11.02
C PRO A 36 -18.82 -14.65 11.40
N CYS A 37 -18.32 -13.68 12.16
CA CYS A 37 -19.03 -12.44 12.50
C CYS A 37 -18.20 -11.24 12.04
N PRO A 38 -18.27 -10.85 10.76
CA PRO A 38 -17.30 -9.93 10.17
C PRO A 38 -17.45 -8.52 10.74
N HIS A 39 -16.32 -7.91 11.13
CA HIS A 39 -16.27 -6.48 11.47
C HIS A 39 -15.73 -5.72 10.26
N ILE A 40 -16.59 -4.91 9.64
CA ILE A 40 -16.26 -4.17 8.42
C ILE A 40 -16.06 -2.68 8.70
N GLY A 41 -14.91 -2.14 8.30
CA GLY A 41 -14.68 -0.71 8.18
C GLY A 41 -15.22 -0.18 6.85
N VAL A 42 -15.88 0.98 6.85
CA VAL A 42 -16.37 1.63 5.62
C VAL A 42 -15.89 3.07 5.57
N ALA A 43 -15.20 3.46 4.49
CA ALA A 43 -14.82 4.85 4.27
C ALA A 43 -16.03 5.69 3.83
N VAL A 44 -16.44 6.64 4.66
CA VAL A 44 -17.62 7.49 4.43
C VAL A 44 -17.22 8.96 4.35
N SER A 45 -17.29 9.55 3.16
CA SER A 45 -17.07 10.98 2.95
C SER A 45 -18.32 11.82 3.23
N GLY A 46 -19.49 11.19 3.25
CA GLY A 46 -20.79 11.87 3.30
C GLY A 46 -21.43 12.09 1.93
N GLY A 47 -20.68 11.82 0.85
CA GLY A 47 -21.21 11.80 -0.51
C GLY A 47 -22.09 10.59 -0.78
N GLY A 48 -22.93 10.68 -1.82
CA GLY A 48 -23.92 9.67 -2.19
C GLY A 48 -23.35 8.26 -2.25
N ASP A 49 -22.28 8.03 -3.01
CA ASP A 49 -21.72 6.68 -3.21
C ASP A 49 -21.27 6.04 -1.88
N SER A 50 -20.62 6.83 -1.03
CA SER A 50 -20.15 6.36 0.29
C SER A 50 -21.29 6.12 1.29
N MET A 51 -22.37 6.91 1.19
CA MET A 51 -23.58 6.72 1.99
C MET A 51 -24.37 5.49 1.53
N ALA A 52 -24.41 5.22 0.22
CA ALA A 52 -25.05 4.01 -0.31
C ALA A 52 -24.25 2.77 0.11
N LEU A 53 -22.92 2.84 0.00
CA LEU A 53 -22.00 1.77 0.43
C LEU A 53 -22.21 1.38 1.88
N VAL A 54 -22.21 2.35 2.82
CA VAL A 54 -22.30 2.03 4.25
C VAL A 54 -23.65 1.40 4.62
N LEU A 55 -24.75 1.81 3.97
CA LEU A 55 -26.06 1.20 4.19
C LEU A 55 -26.17 -0.21 3.61
N LEU A 56 -25.59 -0.46 2.43
CA LEU A 56 -25.52 -1.80 1.84
C LEU A 56 -24.62 -2.73 2.68
N ALA A 57 -23.47 -2.23 3.12
CA ALA A 57 -22.53 -2.97 3.96
C ALA A 57 -23.12 -3.31 5.35
N ASP A 58 -23.82 -2.37 5.99
CA ASP A 58 -24.47 -2.61 7.29
C ASP A 58 -25.56 -3.68 7.17
N ARG A 59 -26.39 -3.60 6.12
CA ARG A 59 -27.37 -4.65 5.81
C ARG A 59 -26.69 -6.02 5.65
N TRP A 60 -25.66 -6.09 4.82
CA TRP A 60 -24.93 -7.33 4.56
C TRP A 60 -24.29 -7.89 5.85
N ALA A 61 -23.61 -7.05 6.63
CA ALA A 61 -22.94 -7.47 7.85
C ALA A 61 -23.93 -8.02 8.88
N ARG A 62 -25.08 -7.37 9.09
CA ARG A 62 -26.11 -7.83 10.03
C ARG A 62 -26.67 -9.20 9.66
N VAL A 63 -26.88 -9.47 8.36
CA VAL A 63 -27.31 -10.80 7.87
C VAL A 63 -26.30 -11.89 8.20
N HIS A 64 -25.01 -11.53 8.31
CA HIS A 64 -23.92 -12.45 8.64
C HIS A 64 -23.49 -12.36 10.12
N GLY A 65 -24.32 -11.83 11.01
CA GLY A 65 -24.00 -11.69 12.44
C GLY A 65 -22.84 -10.72 12.76
N GLY A 66 -22.39 -9.97 11.76
CA GLY A 66 -21.29 -9.01 11.84
C GLY A 66 -21.76 -7.58 12.13
N ARG A 67 -20.83 -6.63 11.99
CA ARG A 67 -21.08 -5.20 12.25
C ARG A 67 -20.26 -4.28 11.35
N VAL A 68 -20.74 -3.05 11.18
CA VAL A 68 -20.04 -2.00 10.43
C VAL A 68 -19.58 -0.85 11.35
N SER A 69 -18.36 -0.37 11.09
CA SER A 69 -17.83 0.90 11.60
C SER A 69 -17.58 1.85 10.42
N ALA A 70 -18.31 2.95 10.37
CA ALA A 70 -18.12 4.00 9.39
C ALA A 70 -16.97 4.93 9.81
N LEU A 71 -16.08 5.25 8.88
CA LEU A 71 -14.89 6.06 9.10
C LEU A 71 -14.96 7.32 8.22
N THR A 72 -14.99 8.50 8.84
CA THR A 72 -14.87 9.78 8.13
C THR A 72 -13.57 10.45 8.52
N VAL A 73 -12.79 10.88 7.53
CA VAL A 73 -11.56 11.64 7.78
C VAL A 73 -11.85 13.13 7.77
N ASP A 74 -11.59 13.78 8.89
CA ASP A 74 -11.54 15.22 9.02
C ASP A 74 -10.13 15.70 8.68
N HIS A 75 -9.98 16.19 7.45
CA HIS A 75 -8.70 16.66 6.94
C HIS A 75 -8.31 18.03 7.50
N GLY A 76 -9.23 18.76 8.14
CA GLY A 76 -9.00 20.08 8.74
C GLY A 76 -8.33 21.11 7.82
N LEU A 77 -8.53 20.99 6.50
CA LEU A 77 -8.06 21.94 5.48
C LEU A 77 -9.06 23.09 5.27
N ARG A 78 -10.34 22.83 5.58
CA ARG A 78 -11.42 23.81 5.54
C ARG A 78 -12.22 23.73 6.84
N LYS A 79 -12.75 24.85 7.31
CA LYS A 79 -13.46 24.95 8.60
C LYS A 79 -14.71 24.07 8.63
N GLU A 80 -15.29 23.81 7.46
CA GLU A 80 -16.52 23.04 7.27
C GLU A 80 -16.30 21.52 7.35
N SER A 81 -15.06 21.03 7.20
CA SER A 81 -14.74 19.58 7.17
C SER A 81 -15.24 18.87 8.43
N ARG A 82 -15.00 19.47 9.60
CA ARG A 82 -15.48 18.97 10.89
C ARG A 82 -17.01 18.95 10.95
N LYS A 83 -17.67 20.03 10.49
CA LYS A 83 -19.13 20.16 10.53
C LYS A 83 -19.81 19.11 9.66
N GLU A 84 -19.24 18.81 8.49
CA GLU A 84 -19.72 17.74 7.62
C GLU A 84 -19.53 16.37 8.24
N ALA A 85 -18.34 16.07 8.79
CA ALA A 85 -18.09 14.81 9.48
C ALA A 85 -19.05 14.59 10.66
N LEU A 86 -19.36 15.64 11.42
CA LEU A 86 -20.36 15.61 12.49
C LEU A 86 -21.79 15.42 11.97
N THR A 87 -22.09 15.89 10.77
CA THR A 87 -23.39 15.72 10.12
C THR A 87 -23.57 14.27 9.67
N VAL A 88 -22.56 13.69 9.01
CA VAL A 88 -22.54 12.26 8.66
C VAL A 88 -22.70 11.39 9.91
N ARG A 89 -21.99 11.70 11.00
CA ARG A 89 -22.13 11.02 12.28
C ARG A 89 -23.58 10.99 12.77
N ARG A 90 -24.26 12.14 12.71
CA ARG A 90 -25.67 12.25 13.13
C ARG A 90 -26.60 11.41 12.26
N TRP A 91 -26.39 11.41 10.94
CA TRP A 91 -27.18 10.59 10.02
C TRP A 91 -26.99 9.09 10.27
N LEU A 92 -25.76 8.63 10.45
CA LEU A 92 -25.45 7.22 10.69
C LEU A 92 -25.88 6.75 12.08
N LYS A 93 -25.78 7.61 13.10
CA LYS A 93 -26.31 7.32 14.44
C LYS A 93 -27.80 6.98 14.41
N ARG A 94 -28.60 7.71 13.61
CA ARG A 94 -30.05 7.42 13.46
C ARG A 94 -30.33 6.07 12.79
N ARG A 95 -29.35 5.48 12.10
CA ARG A 95 -29.43 4.14 11.48
C ARG A 95 -28.87 3.04 12.39
N GLY A 96 -28.37 3.39 13.58
CA GLY A 96 -27.69 2.45 14.48
C GLY A 96 -26.29 2.04 13.99
N ILE A 97 -25.67 2.81 13.11
CA ILE A 97 -24.33 2.50 12.57
C ILE A 97 -23.28 3.25 13.37
N ASN A 98 -22.29 2.52 13.89
CA ASN A 98 -21.15 3.10 14.61
C ASN A 98 -20.32 3.96 13.67
N HIS A 99 -19.94 5.17 14.12
CA HIS A 99 -19.21 6.14 13.31
C HIS A 99 -18.03 6.73 14.06
N HIS A 100 -16.87 6.77 13.40
CA HIS A 100 -15.63 7.32 13.92
C HIS A 100 -15.15 8.44 13.01
N ILE A 101 -14.78 9.58 13.62
CA ILE A 101 -14.14 10.69 12.93
C ILE A 101 -12.64 10.59 13.20
N LEU A 102 -11.85 10.46 12.15
CA LEU A 102 -10.39 10.39 12.20
C LEU A 102 -9.82 11.75 11.81
N THR A 103 -9.08 12.40 12.71
CA THR A 103 -8.59 13.77 12.49
C THR A 103 -7.15 13.75 11.97
N TRP A 104 -6.87 14.46 10.88
CA TRP A 104 -5.50 14.73 10.45
C TRP A 104 -4.95 15.94 11.22
N THR A 105 -4.17 15.70 12.27
CA THR A 105 -3.65 16.74 13.17
C THR A 105 -2.59 17.61 12.50
N LYS A 106 -2.27 18.77 13.10
CA LYS A 106 -1.29 19.73 12.56
C LYS A 106 0.12 19.14 12.60
N GLU A 107 0.47 18.44 13.67
CA GLU A 107 1.76 17.77 13.86
C GLU A 107 2.00 16.73 12.75
N ALA A 108 0.96 15.97 12.39
CA ALA A 108 1.00 15.02 11.27
C ALA A 108 1.09 15.68 9.88
N ARG A 109 0.77 16.98 9.75
CA ARG A 109 0.98 17.75 8.52
C ARG A 109 2.41 18.26 8.42
N ASP A 110 3.00 18.65 9.54
CA ASP A 110 4.33 19.28 9.54
C ASP A 110 5.46 18.24 9.36
N ILE A 111 5.30 17.01 9.89
CA ILE A 111 6.27 15.91 9.73
C ILE A 111 6.50 15.53 8.25
N GLY A 112 5.53 15.76 7.36
CA GLY A 112 5.66 15.50 5.91
C GLY A 112 5.96 16.74 5.06
N ALA A 113 6.14 17.92 5.66
CA ALA A 113 6.32 19.17 4.93
C ALA A 113 7.78 19.44 4.51
N GLY A 114 8.75 18.72 5.08
CA GLY A 114 10.18 18.92 4.82
C GLY A 114 10.71 18.42 3.47
N VAL A 115 9.93 17.66 2.68
CA VAL A 115 10.47 16.90 1.53
C VAL A 115 9.94 17.34 0.15
N ALA A 116 8.92 18.19 0.04
CA ALA A 116 8.56 18.79 -1.25
C ALA A 116 7.69 20.03 -1.07
N GLY A 117 8.02 21.09 -1.81
CA GLY A 117 7.28 22.35 -1.87
C GLY A 117 5.78 22.17 -2.16
N GLY A 118 5.01 23.24 -1.90
CA GLY A 118 3.54 23.26 -1.76
C GLY A 118 2.65 22.70 -2.89
N SER A 119 3.20 22.07 -3.93
CA SER A 119 2.44 21.53 -5.07
C SER A 119 1.77 20.17 -4.81
N ASN A 120 1.95 19.52 -3.66
CA ASN A 120 1.42 18.16 -3.44
C ASN A 120 0.43 18.00 -2.26
N LEU A 121 -0.17 19.09 -1.76
CA LEU A 121 -1.08 19.05 -0.60
C LEU A 121 -2.25 18.06 -0.81
N GLN A 122 -2.78 17.94 -2.02
CA GLN A 122 -3.89 17.03 -2.31
C GLN A 122 -3.48 15.55 -2.30
N ALA A 123 -2.32 15.19 -2.87
CA ALA A 123 -1.86 13.81 -2.76
C ALA A 123 -1.50 13.48 -1.31
N ARG A 124 -0.86 14.42 -0.59
CA ARG A 124 -0.59 14.28 0.85
C ARG A 124 -1.87 14.09 1.66
N ALA A 125 -2.93 14.85 1.37
CA ALA A 125 -4.23 14.68 2.02
C ALA A 125 -4.88 13.33 1.68
N ARG A 126 -4.72 12.86 0.43
CA ARG A 126 -5.19 11.54 0.00
C ARG A 126 -4.45 10.42 0.73
N ASP A 127 -3.14 10.51 0.82
CA ASP A 127 -2.28 9.52 1.49
C ASP A 127 -2.54 9.52 3.00
N ALA A 128 -2.65 10.69 3.62
CA ALA A 128 -3.04 10.84 5.03
C ALA A 128 -4.43 10.23 5.30
N ARG A 129 -5.40 10.42 4.38
CA ARG A 129 -6.73 9.82 4.50
C ARG A 129 -6.66 8.30 4.54
N TYR A 130 -5.92 7.68 3.62
CA TYR A 130 -5.71 6.23 3.66
C TYR A 130 -4.98 5.84 4.94
N GLY A 131 -3.83 6.44 5.25
CA GLY A 131 -3.05 6.12 6.44
C GLY A 131 -3.83 6.18 7.75
N LEU A 132 -4.69 7.18 7.95
CA LEU A 132 -5.56 7.26 9.13
C LEU A 132 -6.56 6.10 9.22
N MET A 133 -7.20 5.73 8.11
CA MET A 133 -8.15 4.61 8.07
C MET A 133 -7.44 3.27 8.23
N GLU A 134 -6.29 3.09 7.57
CA GLU A 134 -5.47 1.88 7.65
C GLU A 134 -4.96 1.69 9.10
N ASN A 135 -4.51 2.75 9.77
CA ASN A 135 -4.11 2.72 11.18
C ASN A 135 -5.28 2.41 12.13
N TRP A 136 -6.47 2.95 11.86
CA TRP A 136 -7.66 2.60 12.63
C TRP A 136 -8.00 1.12 12.47
N CYS A 137 -7.91 0.57 11.26
CA CYS A 137 -8.16 -0.84 10.99
C CYS A 137 -7.17 -1.73 11.74
N LEU A 138 -5.88 -1.39 11.70
CA LEU A 138 -4.83 -2.09 12.44
C LEU A 138 -5.10 -2.09 13.95
N ASN A 139 -5.40 -0.92 14.54
CA ASN A 139 -5.63 -0.78 15.98
C ASN A 139 -6.91 -1.46 16.48
N LYS A 140 -7.86 -1.73 15.58
CA LYS A 140 -9.14 -2.38 15.90
C LYS A 140 -9.23 -3.81 15.36
N SER A 141 -8.15 -4.34 14.80
CA SER A 141 -8.09 -5.67 14.17
C SER A 141 -9.19 -5.88 13.13
N VAL A 142 -9.48 -4.84 12.35
CA VAL A 142 -10.47 -4.87 11.27
C VAL A 142 -9.76 -5.25 9.97
N LEU A 143 -10.11 -6.41 9.42
CA LEU A 143 -9.45 -6.96 8.23
C LEU A 143 -10.03 -6.43 6.90
N HIS A 144 -11.17 -5.74 6.94
CA HIS A 144 -11.91 -5.36 5.73
C HIS A 144 -12.28 -3.88 5.74
N LEU A 145 -11.71 -3.10 4.82
CA LEU A 145 -12.02 -1.68 4.62
C LEU A 145 -12.65 -1.46 3.25
N LEU A 146 -13.92 -1.07 3.22
CA LEU A 146 -14.68 -0.83 1.98
C LEU A 146 -14.55 0.62 1.51
N LEU A 147 -14.45 0.80 0.19
CA LEU A 147 -14.37 2.09 -0.49
C LEU A 147 -15.49 2.23 -1.54
N GLY A 148 -16.12 3.41 -1.58
CA GLY A 148 -17.30 3.69 -2.41
C GLY A 148 -17.00 4.01 -3.87
N HIS A 149 -16.09 3.27 -4.52
CA HIS A 149 -15.81 3.46 -5.94
C HIS A 149 -16.79 2.67 -6.80
N HIS A 150 -17.29 3.27 -7.88
CA HIS A 150 -18.32 2.71 -8.76
C HIS A 150 -17.89 2.56 -10.22
N ARG A 151 -18.83 2.18 -11.10
CA ARG A 151 -18.58 1.89 -12.53
C ARG A 151 -17.98 3.05 -13.30
N ASP A 152 -18.52 4.25 -13.11
CA ASP A 152 -18.00 5.46 -13.76
C ASP A 152 -16.60 5.78 -13.26
N ASP A 153 -16.29 5.52 -11.98
CA ASP A 153 -14.93 5.69 -11.46
C ASP A 153 -13.92 4.78 -12.18
N GLN A 154 -14.33 3.56 -12.57
CA GLN A 154 -13.50 2.65 -13.38
C GLN A 154 -13.27 3.22 -14.77
N ALA A 155 -14.32 3.69 -15.44
CA ALA A 155 -14.22 4.27 -16.77
C ALA A 155 -13.31 5.51 -16.77
N GLU A 156 -13.48 6.41 -15.80
CA GLU A 156 -12.62 7.57 -15.61
C GLU A 156 -11.16 7.16 -15.39
N THR A 157 -10.92 6.17 -14.50
CA THR A 157 -9.56 5.68 -14.21
C THR A 157 -8.92 5.04 -15.43
N PHE A 158 -9.68 4.27 -16.21
CA PHE A 158 -9.24 3.65 -17.46
C PHE A 158 -8.79 4.72 -18.45
N LEU A 159 -9.64 5.71 -18.74
CA LEU A 159 -9.34 6.78 -19.71
C LEU A 159 -8.15 7.63 -19.27
N MET A 160 -8.05 7.97 -17.98
CA MET A 160 -6.89 8.68 -17.42
C MET A 160 -5.57 7.92 -17.57
N ARG A 161 -5.62 6.59 -17.52
CA ARG A 161 -4.41 5.74 -17.66
C ARG A 161 -4.09 5.47 -19.12
N LEU A 162 -5.10 5.33 -19.96
CA LEU A 162 -4.96 5.24 -21.41
C LEU A 162 -4.30 6.51 -21.97
N SER A 163 -4.73 7.70 -21.55
CA SER A 163 -4.15 8.97 -21.99
C SER A 163 -2.68 9.15 -21.57
N ARG A 164 -2.18 8.32 -20.65
CA ARG A 164 -0.78 8.30 -20.19
C ARG A 164 0.04 7.18 -20.83
N GLY A 165 -0.53 6.44 -21.79
CA GLY A 165 0.14 5.31 -22.44
C GLY A 165 0.35 4.11 -21.52
N SER A 166 -0.55 3.88 -20.55
CA SER A 166 -0.44 2.73 -19.65
C SER A 166 -0.64 1.40 -20.39
N GLY A 167 0.16 0.39 -20.06
CA GLY A 167 -0.05 -0.99 -20.52
C GLY A 167 -1.14 -1.74 -19.72
N LEU A 168 -1.24 -3.05 -19.95
CA LEU A 168 -2.23 -3.97 -19.35
C LEU A 168 -2.52 -3.70 -17.87
N PHE A 169 -1.48 -3.68 -17.04
CA PHE A 169 -1.62 -3.50 -15.58
C PHE A 169 -2.29 -2.18 -15.18
N GLY A 170 -2.00 -1.12 -15.93
CA GLY A 170 -2.60 0.19 -15.72
C GLY A 170 -4.03 0.22 -16.27
N LEU A 171 -4.25 -0.29 -17.48
CA LEU A 171 -5.58 -0.33 -18.10
C LEU A 171 -6.57 -1.24 -17.37
N ALA A 172 -6.11 -2.22 -16.60
CA ALA A 172 -6.92 -2.99 -15.64
C ALA A 172 -7.49 -2.16 -14.46
N ALA A 173 -7.39 -0.83 -14.52
CA ALA A 173 -7.99 0.16 -13.63
C ALA A 173 -7.90 -0.23 -12.13
N MET A 174 -8.98 -0.12 -11.36
CA MET A 174 -9.01 -0.49 -9.93
C MET A 174 -9.35 -1.97 -9.75
N ALA A 175 -8.65 -2.66 -8.86
CA ALA A 175 -9.02 -4.02 -8.44
C ALA A 175 -10.18 -3.99 -7.44
N SER A 176 -11.03 -5.02 -7.46
CA SER A 176 -12.09 -5.23 -6.46
C SER A 176 -11.54 -5.47 -5.06
N VAL A 177 -10.45 -6.24 -4.97
CA VAL A 177 -9.69 -6.50 -3.75
C VAL A 177 -8.28 -5.94 -3.92
N THR A 178 -7.78 -5.25 -2.90
CA THR A 178 -6.37 -4.87 -2.81
C THR A 178 -5.84 -5.26 -1.45
N GLU A 179 -4.91 -6.20 -1.44
CA GLU A 179 -4.25 -6.66 -0.22
C GLU A 179 -3.32 -5.56 0.33
N LYS A 180 -3.36 -5.38 1.65
CA LYS A 180 -2.42 -4.57 2.43
C LYS A 180 -1.83 -5.45 3.53
N PRO A 181 -0.67 -5.10 4.11
CA PRO A 181 -0.02 -5.94 5.12
C PRO A 181 -0.91 -6.35 6.30
N ALA A 182 -1.86 -5.50 6.70
CA ALA A 182 -2.69 -5.73 7.89
C ALA A 182 -4.21 -5.84 7.63
N HIS A 183 -4.67 -5.58 6.40
CA HIS A 183 -6.10 -5.56 6.06
C HIS A 183 -6.27 -5.61 4.54
N ARG A 184 -7.51 -5.65 4.07
CA ARG A 184 -7.84 -5.66 2.63
C ARG A 184 -8.73 -4.48 2.29
N LEU A 185 -8.44 -3.80 1.19
CA LEU A 185 -9.31 -2.77 0.63
C LEU A 185 -10.30 -3.41 -0.35
N LEU A 186 -11.60 -3.27 -0.09
CA LEU A 186 -12.66 -3.84 -0.91
C LEU A 186 -13.45 -2.74 -1.64
N ARG A 187 -13.81 -2.98 -2.90
CA ARG A 187 -14.59 -2.05 -3.74
C ARG A 187 -15.81 -2.78 -4.31
N PRO A 188 -16.85 -3.06 -3.50
CA PRO A 188 -18.00 -3.85 -3.93
C PRO A 188 -18.91 -3.14 -4.94
N LEU A 189 -18.77 -1.83 -5.12
CA LEU A 189 -19.63 -1.05 -6.00
C LEU A 189 -19.07 -0.86 -7.42
N LEU A 190 -17.92 -1.45 -7.77
CA LEU A 190 -17.26 -1.21 -9.06
C LEU A 190 -18.13 -1.52 -10.29
N ASP A 191 -19.09 -2.45 -10.16
CA ASP A 191 -20.03 -2.77 -11.23
C ASP A 191 -21.36 -2.02 -11.10
N CYS A 192 -21.56 -1.23 -10.04
CA CYS A 192 -22.79 -0.48 -9.79
C CYS A 192 -22.81 0.84 -10.57
N ASN A 193 -23.98 1.16 -11.12
CA ASN A 193 -24.25 2.46 -11.74
C ASN A 193 -24.52 3.50 -10.65
N ARG A 194 -23.87 4.66 -10.72
CA ARG A 194 -24.10 5.77 -9.79
C ARG A 194 -25.58 6.17 -9.66
N VAL A 195 -26.32 6.20 -10.77
CA VAL A 195 -27.75 6.53 -10.78
C VAL A 195 -28.55 5.54 -9.92
N HIS A 196 -28.20 4.25 -9.95
CA HIS A 196 -28.86 3.25 -9.10
C HIS A 196 -28.53 3.45 -7.62
N LEU A 197 -27.33 3.90 -7.27
CA LEU A 197 -26.96 4.26 -5.89
C LEU A 197 -27.76 5.46 -5.39
N GLU A 198 -27.92 6.50 -6.22
CA GLU A 198 -28.74 7.67 -5.89
C GLU A 198 -30.22 7.31 -5.73
N LEU A 199 -30.78 6.49 -6.63
CA LEU A 199 -32.15 5.99 -6.52
C LEU A 199 -32.35 5.11 -5.27
N PHE A 200 -31.34 4.32 -4.90
CA PHE A 200 -31.35 3.55 -3.66
C PHE A 200 -31.42 4.47 -2.43
N LEU A 201 -30.57 5.50 -2.36
CA LEU A 201 -30.61 6.48 -1.26
C LEU A 201 -31.94 7.20 -1.16
N LYS A 202 -32.51 7.62 -2.29
CA LYS A 202 -33.85 8.23 -2.34
C LYS A 202 -34.92 7.30 -1.77
N ARG A 203 -34.91 6.01 -2.16
CA ARG A 203 -35.82 5.00 -1.60
C ARG A 203 -35.58 4.73 -0.11
N GLU A 204 -34.34 4.80 0.34
CA GLU A 204 -33.99 4.71 1.75
C GLU A 204 -34.31 5.99 2.54
N LYS A 205 -34.77 7.07 1.88
CA LYS A 205 -34.94 8.40 2.48
C LYS A 205 -33.66 8.89 3.17
N GLN A 206 -32.51 8.55 2.60
CA GLN A 206 -31.20 8.93 3.13
C GLN A 206 -30.72 10.21 2.46
N ILE A 207 -30.31 11.18 3.27
CA ILE A 207 -29.69 12.44 2.82
C ILE A 207 -28.18 12.22 2.66
N TRP A 208 -27.57 12.91 1.70
CA TRP A 208 -26.12 12.96 1.48
C TRP A 208 -25.67 14.39 1.15
N VAL A 209 -24.36 14.63 1.17
CA VAL A 209 -23.74 15.90 0.78
C VAL A 209 -23.27 15.81 -0.68
N GLU A 210 -23.49 16.86 -1.47
CA GLU A 210 -22.85 17.03 -2.78
C GLU A 210 -21.64 17.95 -2.64
N ASP A 211 -20.44 17.43 -2.89
CA ASP A 211 -19.21 18.23 -2.81
C ASP A 211 -19.11 19.15 -4.04
N PRO A 212 -19.01 20.48 -3.86
CA PRO A 212 -18.87 21.44 -4.97
C PRO A 212 -17.64 21.20 -5.85
N SER A 213 -16.55 20.63 -5.29
CA SER A 213 -15.32 20.34 -6.04
C SER A 213 -15.52 19.27 -7.14
N ASN A 214 -16.62 18.53 -7.10
CA ASN A 214 -16.99 17.56 -8.14
C ASN A 214 -17.26 18.21 -9.51
N LYS A 215 -17.35 19.55 -9.58
CA LYS A 215 -17.58 20.33 -10.80
C LYS A 215 -16.36 21.13 -11.26
N ASP A 216 -15.22 21.02 -10.59
CA ASP A 216 -14.03 21.81 -10.93
C ASP A 216 -13.24 21.18 -12.09
N THR A 217 -13.30 21.82 -13.26
CA THR A 217 -12.67 21.36 -14.51
C THR A 217 -11.13 21.40 -14.49
N LYS A 218 -10.51 21.98 -13.46
CA LYS A 218 -9.06 21.85 -13.24
C LYS A 218 -8.64 20.41 -13.05
N TYR A 219 -9.53 19.54 -12.56
CA TYR A 219 -9.24 18.13 -12.38
C TYR A 219 -9.50 17.33 -13.66
N THR A 220 -8.47 16.59 -14.11
CA THR A 220 -8.55 15.70 -15.29
C THR A 220 -9.75 14.75 -15.22
N ARG A 221 -10.11 14.29 -14.02
CA ARG A 221 -11.24 13.41 -13.80
C ARG A 221 -12.58 14.06 -14.14
N VAL A 222 -12.76 15.34 -13.79
CA VAL A 222 -13.97 16.11 -14.11
C VAL A 222 -14.07 16.33 -15.62
N ARG A 223 -12.97 16.71 -16.27
CA ARG A 223 -12.93 16.86 -17.75
C ARG A 223 -13.33 15.58 -18.49
N ILE A 224 -12.85 14.42 -18.03
CA ILE A 224 -13.24 13.13 -18.62
C ILE A 224 -14.74 12.87 -18.41
N ARG A 225 -15.25 13.11 -17.20
CA ARG A 225 -16.67 12.94 -16.89
C ARG A 225 -17.57 13.81 -17.77
N GLU A 226 -17.19 15.06 -18.01
CA GLU A 226 -17.93 15.95 -18.91
C GLU A 226 -17.97 15.44 -20.36
N LYS A 227 -16.95 14.71 -20.79
CA LYS A 227 -16.86 14.11 -22.13
C LYS A 227 -17.51 12.73 -22.26
N MET A 228 -17.85 12.07 -21.15
CA MET A 228 -18.51 10.75 -21.18
C MET A 228 -19.80 10.69 -22.01
N PRO A 229 -20.67 11.72 -22.04
CA PRO A 229 -21.85 11.71 -22.92
C PRO A 229 -21.48 11.70 -24.40
N GLU A 230 -20.40 12.38 -24.81
CA GLU A 230 -19.90 12.35 -26.19
C GLU A 230 -19.33 10.97 -26.53
N PHE A 231 -18.56 10.36 -25.62
CA PHE A 231 -18.05 9.00 -25.79
C PHE A 231 -19.17 7.95 -25.85
N ALA A 232 -20.23 8.11 -25.06
CA ALA A 232 -21.37 7.21 -25.07
C ALA A 232 -22.07 7.19 -26.45
N LYS A 233 -22.13 8.32 -27.17
CA LYS A 233 -22.65 8.39 -28.56
C LYS A 233 -21.83 7.58 -29.55
N LEU A 234 -20.54 7.38 -29.26
CA LEU A 234 -19.63 6.55 -30.04
C LEU A 234 -19.61 5.08 -29.57
N GLY A 235 -20.49 4.71 -28.63
CA GLY A 235 -20.51 3.36 -28.05
C GLY A 235 -19.41 3.09 -27.03
N LEU A 236 -18.78 4.13 -26.47
CA LEU A 236 -17.77 4.08 -25.40
C LEU A 236 -18.37 4.56 -24.07
N ASP A 237 -19.51 4.01 -23.68
CA ASP A 237 -20.14 4.31 -22.40
C ASP A 237 -19.35 3.73 -21.21
N ALA A 238 -19.66 4.20 -20.00
CA ALA A 238 -18.97 3.77 -18.78
C ALA A 238 -19.06 2.26 -18.53
N ALA A 239 -20.15 1.60 -18.93
CA ALA A 239 -20.33 0.17 -18.72
C ALA A 239 -19.43 -0.66 -19.63
N ARG A 240 -19.34 -0.30 -20.90
CA ARG A 240 -18.43 -0.95 -21.86
C ARG A 240 -16.97 -0.76 -21.47
N ILE A 241 -16.58 0.47 -21.10
CA ILE A 241 -15.21 0.74 -20.65
C ILE A 241 -14.88 -0.03 -19.37
N ALA A 242 -15.77 -0.01 -18.37
CA ALA A 242 -15.57 -0.76 -17.13
C ALA A 242 -15.51 -2.27 -17.37
N LYS A 243 -16.32 -2.80 -18.30
CA LYS A 243 -16.27 -4.21 -18.71
C LYS A 243 -14.91 -4.56 -19.30
N THR A 244 -14.37 -3.74 -20.21
CA THR A 244 -13.02 -3.92 -20.76
C THR A 244 -11.96 -3.89 -19.65
N ALA A 245 -12.02 -2.91 -18.74
CA ALA A 245 -11.12 -2.85 -17.59
C ALA A 245 -11.21 -4.11 -16.70
N GLY A 246 -12.41 -4.66 -16.55
CA GLY A 246 -12.67 -5.91 -15.82
C GLY A 246 -12.00 -7.12 -16.47
N VAL A 247 -12.11 -7.28 -17.79
CA VAL A 247 -11.41 -8.35 -18.55
C VAL A 247 -9.91 -8.22 -18.39
N LEU A 248 -9.35 -7.03 -18.61
CA LEU A 248 -7.92 -6.77 -18.39
C LEU A 248 -7.51 -7.02 -16.92
N GLY A 249 -8.43 -6.82 -15.98
CA GLY A 249 -8.25 -7.16 -14.57
C GLY A 249 -8.10 -8.66 -14.32
N GLN A 250 -8.83 -9.50 -15.06
CA GLN A 250 -8.71 -10.95 -15.02
C GLN A 250 -7.37 -11.41 -15.61
N ASP A 251 -7.00 -10.86 -16.78
CA ASP A 251 -5.70 -11.15 -17.40
C ASP A 251 -4.53 -10.74 -16.50
N ARG A 252 -4.65 -9.56 -15.86
CA ARG A 252 -3.68 -9.10 -14.87
C ARG A 252 -3.55 -10.10 -13.73
N LYS A 253 -4.65 -10.66 -13.22
CA LYS A 253 -4.64 -11.63 -12.11
C LYS A 253 -3.89 -12.91 -12.51
N VAL A 254 -4.20 -13.47 -13.68
CA VAL A 254 -3.52 -14.68 -14.20
C VAL A 254 -2.02 -14.43 -14.39
N LEU A 255 -1.65 -13.26 -14.88
CA LEU A 255 -0.24 -12.90 -15.05
C LEU A 255 0.48 -12.75 -13.70
N GLU A 256 -0.17 -12.15 -12.69
CA GLU A 256 0.39 -12.04 -11.34
C GLU A 256 0.53 -13.41 -10.65
N GLU A 257 -0.43 -14.32 -10.86
CA GLU A 257 -0.35 -15.71 -10.35
C GLU A 257 0.79 -16.47 -11.01
N THR A 258 0.96 -16.34 -12.33
CA THR A 258 2.09 -16.93 -13.05
C THR A 258 3.43 -16.39 -12.55
N VAL A 259 3.54 -15.07 -12.33
CA VAL A 259 4.74 -14.44 -11.80
C VAL A 259 5.04 -14.92 -10.37
N ALA A 260 4.02 -15.03 -9.53
CA ALA A 260 4.16 -15.57 -8.18
C ALA A 260 4.69 -17.01 -8.20
N GLY A 261 4.19 -17.86 -9.09
CA GLY A 261 4.69 -19.23 -9.28
C GLY A 261 6.16 -19.29 -9.66
N VAL A 262 6.59 -18.44 -10.61
CA VAL A 262 8.02 -18.33 -11.00
C VAL A 262 8.87 -17.86 -9.82
N LEU A 263 8.44 -16.84 -9.08
CA LEU A 263 9.22 -16.31 -7.96
C LEU A 263 9.28 -17.26 -6.76
N ALA A 264 8.24 -18.06 -6.52
CA ALA A 264 8.24 -19.05 -5.45
C ALA A 264 9.38 -20.06 -5.59
N VAL A 265 9.70 -20.46 -6.83
CA VAL A 265 10.82 -21.38 -7.10
C VAL A 265 12.15 -20.64 -7.30
N ALA A 266 12.12 -19.46 -7.93
CA ALA A 266 13.33 -18.75 -8.36
C ALA A 266 13.93 -17.83 -7.29
N ALA A 267 13.15 -17.28 -6.36
CA ALA A 267 13.58 -16.23 -5.44
C ALA A 267 13.71 -16.74 -3.99
N ARG A 268 14.72 -16.24 -3.29
CA ARG A 268 15.02 -16.50 -1.88
C ARG A 268 15.21 -15.15 -1.17
N PRO A 269 14.12 -14.54 -0.66
CA PRO A 269 14.23 -13.33 0.15
C PRO A 269 14.90 -13.63 1.49
N ASP A 270 15.63 -12.64 1.99
CA ASP A 270 16.39 -12.75 3.22
C ASP A 270 15.94 -11.70 4.25
N PRO A 271 15.76 -12.04 5.55
CA PRO A 271 15.43 -11.11 6.64
C PRO A 271 16.33 -9.86 6.77
N ALA A 272 17.51 -9.84 6.15
CA ALA A 272 18.37 -8.66 6.04
C ALA A 272 17.99 -7.66 4.91
N GLY A 273 16.90 -7.89 4.19
CA GLY A 273 16.33 -6.92 3.25
C GLY A 273 16.88 -6.99 1.83
N PHE A 274 17.33 -8.19 1.41
CA PHE A 274 17.80 -8.47 0.05
C PHE A 274 17.14 -9.76 -0.48
N VAL A 275 17.29 -10.01 -1.78
CA VAL A 275 16.78 -11.23 -2.43
C VAL A 275 17.86 -11.83 -3.31
N ARG A 276 18.10 -13.13 -3.15
CA ARG A 276 18.81 -13.93 -4.16
C ARG A 276 17.79 -14.54 -5.11
N PHE A 277 18.09 -14.58 -6.40
CA PHE A 277 17.22 -15.26 -7.35
C PHE A 277 18.00 -15.98 -8.43
N ASP A 278 17.47 -17.13 -8.86
CA ASP A 278 17.96 -17.86 -10.02
C ASP A 278 17.51 -17.16 -11.31
N ALA A 279 18.46 -16.56 -12.02
CA ALA A 279 18.19 -15.94 -13.31
C ALA A 279 17.70 -16.95 -14.35
N SER A 280 18.08 -18.23 -14.26
CA SER A 280 17.67 -19.24 -15.24
C SER A 280 16.17 -19.49 -15.19
N SER A 281 15.61 -19.67 -14.01
CA SER A 281 14.16 -19.82 -13.79
C SER A 281 13.38 -18.60 -14.26
N VAL A 282 13.85 -17.38 -13.98
CA VAL A 282 13.16 -16.14 -14.40
C VAL A 282 13.20 -15.97 -15.93
N MET A 283 14.32 -16.30 -16.57
CA MET A 283 14.50 -16.14 -18.02
C MET A 283 13.90 -17.28 -18.85
N ALA A 284 13.59 -18.43 -18.22
CA ALA A 284 12.84 -19.52 -18.86
C ALA A 284 11.36 -19.19 -19.03
N ALA A 285 10.82 -18.27 -18.21
CA ALA A 285 9.45 -17.79 -18.35
C ALA A 285 9.29 -16.88 -19.58
N PRO A 286 8.06 -16.72 -20.12
CA PRO A 286 7.80 -15.74 -21.18
C PRO A 286 8.30 -14.34 -20.78
N LYS A 287 8.86 -13.56 -21.73
CA LYS A 287 9.50 -12.25 -21.46
C LYS A 287 8.65 -11.33 -20.58
N ALA A 288 7.34 -11.26 -20.80
CA ALA A 288 6.43 -10.45 -20.00
C ALA A 288 6.36 -10.89 -18.52
N VAL A 289 6.37 -12.20 -18.26
CA VAL A 289 6.42 -12.79 -16.91
C VAL A 289 7.77 -12.49 -16.26
N GLY A 290 8.86 -12.71 -16.98
CA GLY A 290 10.22 -12.48 -16.45
C GLY A 290 10.49 -11.01 -16.11
N ILE A 291 10.09 -10.07 -16.98
CA ILE A 291 10.14 -8.62 -16.68
C ILE A 291 9.31 -8.30 -15.44
N ARG A 292 8.10 -8.87 -15.33
CA ARG A 292 7.24 -8.61 -14.18
C ARG A 292 7.81 -9.20 -12.89
N ALA A 293 8.46 -10.36 -12.95
CA ALA A 293 9.21 -10.92 -11.83
C ALA A 293 10.33 -9.98 -11.37
N LEU A 294 11.07 -9.36 -12.29
CA LEU A 294 12.05 -8.33 -11.95
C LEU A 294 11.41 -7.11 -11.28
N VAL A 295 10.25 -6.65 -11.75
CA VAL A 295 9.50 -5.56 -11.07
C VAL A 295 9.17 -5.93 -9.62
N ARG A 296 8.72 -7.17 -9.37
CA ARG A 296 8.38 -7.66 -8.02
C ARG A 296 9.61 -7.68 -7.11
N LEU A 297 10.73 -8.21 -7.60
CA LEU A 297 12.01 -8.25 -6.86
C LEU A 297 12.52 -6.84 -6.52
N LEU A 298 12.52 -5.93 -7.50
CA LEU A 298 12.99 -4.56 -7.32
C LEU A 298 12.06 -3.75 -6.41
N ALA A 299 10.74 -3.92 -6.48
CA ALA A 299 9.81 -3.23 -5.60
C ALA A 299 9.97 -3.68 -4.14
N MET A 300 10.18 -4.99 -3.91
CA MET A 300 10.43 -5.53 -2.57
C MET A 300 11.69 -4.96 -1.94
N VAL A 301 12.81 -4.92 -2.67
CA VAL A 301 14.10 -4.48 -2.14
C VAL A 301 14.25 -2.96 -2.16
N GLY A 302 13.75 -2.31 -3.21
CA GLY A 302 13.89 -0.87 -3.40
C GLY A 302 12.88 -0.04 -2.61
N GLY A 303 11.82 -0.65 -2.07
CA GLY A 303 10.76 0.06 -1.33
C GLY A 303 9.88 0.98 -2.20
N GLY A 304 10.06 0.94 -3.53
CA GLY A 304 9.35 1.81 -4.46
C GLY A 304 7.86 1.48 -4.58
N VAL A 305 7.01 2.51 -4.50
CA VAL A 305 5.55 2.39 -4.69
C VAL A 305 5.19 2.17 -6.17
N TYR A 306 6.00 2.70 -7.09
CA TYR A 306 5.77 2.62 -8.53
C TYR A 306 6.80 1.71 -9.21
N PRO A 307 6.41 0.97 -10.26
CA PRO A 307 7.35 0.16 -11.02
C PRO A 307 8.40 1.05 -11.72
N PRO A 308 9.62 0.54 -11.98
CA PRO A 308 10.61 1.23 -12.78
C PRO A 308 10.09 1.49 -14.20
N ARG A 309 10.70 2.46 -14.90
CA ARG A 309 10.39 2.70 -16.33
C ARG A 309 10.67 1.44 -17.15
N GLN A 310 9.78 1.17 -18.11
CA GLN A 310 9.85 -0.02 -18.97
C GLN A 310 11.20 -0.18 -19.67
N SER A 311 11.75 0.90 -20.23
CA SER A 311 13.06 0.87 -20.91
C SER A 311 14.22 0.43 -20.01
N GLY A 312 14.17 0.76 -18.70
CA GLY A 312 15.17 0.30 -17.73
C GLY A 312 15.02 -1.20 -17.42
N LEU A 313 13.78 -1.68 -17.36
CA LEU A 313 13.48 -3.10 -17.16
C LEU A 313 13.87 -3.95 -18.37
N ASP A 314 13.58 -3.49 -19.58
CA ASP A 314 13.92 -4.20 -20.82
C ASP A 314 15.44 -4.36 -20.94
N ARG A 315 16.20 -3.28 -20.70
CA ARG A 315 17.67 -3.33 -20.69
C ARG A 315 18.20 -4.31 -19.64
N LEU A 316 17.70 -4.23 -18.41
CA LEU A 316 18.13 -5.15 -17.34
C LEU A 316 17.82 -6.62 -17.71
N TYR A 317 16.63 -6.88 -18.25
CA TYR A 317 16.25 -8.21 -18.70
C TYR A 317 17.18 -8.75 -19.80
N GLU A 318 17.51 -7.92 -20.80
CA GLU A 318 18.40 -8.30 -21.89
C GLU A 318 19.84 -8.54 -21.44
N GLU A 319 20.34 -7.76 -20.48
CA GLU A 319 21.67 -7.96 -19.86
C GLU A 319 21.74 -9.25 -19.04
N ILE A 320 20.67 -9.61 -18.32
CA ILE A 320 20.60 -10.89 -17.59
C ILE A 320 20.48 -12.05 -18.59
N ALA A 321 19.70 -11.90 -19.65
CA ALA A 321 19.56 -12.93 -20.68
C ALA A 321 20.86 -13.15 -21.47
N SER A 322 21.64 -12.10 -21.72
CA SER A 322 22.94 -12.22 -22.40
C SER A 322 24.00 -12.86 -21.52
N SER A 323 23.98 -12.64 -20.21
CA SER A 323 24.97 -13.25 -19.31
C SER A 323 24.84 -14.78 -19.22
N ARG A 324 23.62 -15.31 -19.37
CA ARG A 324 23.37 -16.76 -19.50
C ARG A 324 24.00 -17.38 -20.74
N ARG A 325 24.29 -16.58 -21.78
CA ARG A 325 24.94 -17.01 -23.03
C ARG A 325 26.47 -16.84 -22.99
N GLY A 326 27.05 -16.66 -21.80
CA GLY A 326 28.49 -16.57 -21.58
C GLY A 326 29.03 -15.14 -21.46
N ALA A 327 28.19 -14.11 -21.56
CA ALA A 327 28.63 -12.74 -21.28
C ALA A 327 28.82 -12.50 -19.76
N SER A 328 29.78 -11.67 -19.38
CA SER A 328 29.93 -11.27 -17.97
C SER A 328 28.80 -10.32 -17.57
N PHE A 329 28.06 -10.65 -16.50
CA PHE A 329 27.08 -9.75 -15.92
C PHE A 329 27.76 -8.70 -15.03
N LYS A 330 27.80 -7.46 -15.50
CA LYS A 330 28.28 -6.33 -14.71
C LYS A 330 27.19 -5.86 -13.74
N ALA A 331 27.60 -5.41 -12.56
CA ALA A 331 26.70 -4.81 -11.58
C ALA A 331 25.81 -3.70 -12.19
N ARG A 332 24.54 -3.65 -11.78
CA ARG A 332 23.57 -2.66 -12.24
C ARG A 332 22.81 -2.00 -11.10
N THR A 333 22.31 -0.80 -11.33
CA THR A 333 21.40 -0.11 -10.42
C THR A 333 20.08 0.19 -11.12
N LEU A 334 18.97 -0.09 -10.44
CA LEU A 334 17.63 0.22 -10.93
C LEU A 334 16.66 0.32 -9.75
N ALA A 335 15.84 1.38 -9.73
CA ALA A 335 14.79 1.59 -8.72
C ALA A 335 15.24 1.40 -7.27
N GLY A 336 16.33 2.07 -6.89
CA GLY A 336 16.89 2.01 -5.54
C GLY A 336 17.55 0.69 -5.19
N CYS A 337 17.72 -0.23 -6.15
CA CYS A 337 18.39 -1.51 -5.96
C CYS A 337 19.74 -1.55 -6.67
N ARG A 338 20.64 -2.38 -6.15
CA ARG A 338 21.84 -2.90 -6.83
C ARG A 338 21.60 -4.36 -7.17
N ILE A 339 21.93 -4.76 -8.40
CA ILE A 339 21.84 -6.12 -8.92
C ILE A 339 23.26 -6.60 -9.23
N LEU A 340 23.64 -7.74 -8.65
CA LEU A 340 25.01 -8.28 -8.69
C LEU A 340 24.98 -9.77 -9.03
N ALA A 341 25.99 -10.25 -9.75
CA ALA A 341 26.21 -11.69 -9.87
C ALA A 341 26.90 -12.21 -8.60
N GLU A 342 26.40 -13.31 -8.03
CA GLU A 342 27.12 -14.05 -7.00
C GLU A 342 27.91 -15.19 -7.66
N HIS A 343 29.24 -15.18 -7.51
CA HIS A 343 30.08 -16.31 -7.87
C HIS A 343 30.08 -17.29 -6.70
N GLN A 344 29.36 -18.41 -6.81
CA GLN A 344 29.57 -19.55 -5.92
C GLN A 344 30.64 -20.47 -6.53
N GLY A 345 31.59 -20.90 -5.70
CA GLY A 345 32.65 -21.82 -6.11
C GLY A 345 32.09 -23.09 -6.74
N GLN A 346 32.77 -23.55 -7.80
CA GLN A 346 32.58 -24.82 -8.53
C GLN A 346 31.18 -25.45 -8.44
N GLY A 347 30.17 -24.79 -9.04
CA GLY A 347 28.85 -25.41 -9.20
C GLY A 347 27.78 -24.44 -9.70
N GLN A 348 27.53 -24.48 -11.01
CA GLN A 348 26.38 -23.94 -11.76
C GLN A 348 26.03 -22.45 -11.59
N GLY A 349 26.38 -21.68 -12.63
CA GLY A 349 26.14 -20.24 -12.73
C GLY A 349 24.67 -19.82 -12.86
N GLY A 350 24.37 -18.61 -12.41
CA GLY A 350 23.10 -17.92 -12.70
C GLY A 350 22.44 -17.23 -11.51
N SER A 351 22.93 -17.39 -10.28
CA SER A 351 22.38 -16.69 -9.11
C SER A 351 22.72 -15.20 -9.13
N LEU A 352 21.69 -14.36 -9.03
CA LEU A 352 21.82 -12.91 -8.90
C LEU A 352 21.32 -12.44 -7.53
N LEU A 353 22.00 -11.44 -6.99
CA LEU A 353 21.65 -10.76 -5.74
C LEU A 353 21.04 -9.40 -6.05
N VAL A 354 19.86 -9.12 -5.50
CA VAL A 354 19.23 -7.80 -5.46
C VAL A 354 19.29 -7.27 -4.03
N CYS A 355 20.01 -6.16 -3.82
CA CYS A 355 20.11 -5.49 -2.52
C CYS A 355 19.82 -3.99 -2.64
N ARG A 356 19.57 -3.30 -1.52
CA ARG A 356 19.33 -1.86 -1.53
C ARG A 356 20.58 -1.10 -1.97
N GLU A 357 20.37 -0.01 -2.69
CA GLU A 357 21.42 0.95 -2.99
C GLU A 357 21.64 1.90 -1.80
N ALA A 358 22.90 2.12 -1.39
CA ALA A 358 23.21 2.92 -0.20
C ALA A 358 22.63 4.35 -0.27
N ARG A 359 22.66 4.99 -1.45
CA ARG A 359 22.08 6.34 -1.64
C ARG A 359 20.55 6.39 -1.58
N ALA A 360 19.89 5.24 -1.65
CA ALA A 360 18.44 5.16 -1.64
C ALA A 360 17.89 5.02 -0.21
N GLN A 361 18.75 5.00 0.81
CA GLN A 361 18.33 4.85 2.21
C GLN A 361 17.81 6.15 2.79
N GLU A 362 16.84 6.05 3.70
CA GLU A 362 16.36 7.20 4.49
C GLU A 362 17.43 7.71 5.47
N ASP A 363 17.34 9.01 5.77
CA ASP A 363 18.18 9.69 6.75
C ASP A 363 17.94 9.17 8.19
N ASP A 364 18.84 9.55 9.09
CA ASP A 364 18.76 9.17 10.50
C ASP A 364 17.48 9.68 11.16
N LEU A 365 16.78 8.78 11.84
CA LEU A 365 15.57 9.07 12.59
C LEU A 365 15.86 9.08 14.10
N CYS A 366 15.53 10.20 14.75
CA CYS A 366 15.65 10.31 16.20
C CYS A 366 14.51 9.58 16.92
N ILE A 367 14.86 8.63 17.78
CA ILE A 367 13.92 7.81 18.55
C ILE A 367 13.78 8.37 19.95
N THR A 368 12.54 8.71 20.33
CA THR A 368 12.22 9.38 21.60
C THR A 368 11.22 8.60 22.46
N GLY A 369 11.24 7.27 22.40
CA GLY A 369 10.45 6.39 23.26
C GLY A 369 9.92 5.14 22.54
N PRO A 370 9.00 4.40 23.18
CA PRO A 370 8.35 3.25 22.58
C PRO A 370 7.65 3.66 21.29
N SER A 371 7.98 2.99 20.19
CA SER A 371 7.45 3.33 18.88
C SER A 371 7.48 2.12 17.94
N LYS A 372 6.53 2.07 17.01
CA LYS A 372 6.55 1.15 15.87
C LYS A 372 6.84 2.00 14.63
N ILE A 373 7.97 1.73 13.98
CA ILE A 373 8.50 2.56 12.90
C ILE A 373 8.69 1.70 11.67
N HIS A 374 8.20 2.21 10.55
CA HIS A 374 8.53 1.68 9.24
C HIS A 374 9.69 2.50 8.69
N TRP A 375 10.85 1.89 8.52
CA TRP A 375 12.07 2.58 8.15
C TRP A 375 12.53 2.16 6.75
N ASP A 376 12.89 3.16 5.94
CA ASP A 376 13.45 2.99 4.60
C ASP A 376 12.56 2.18 3.63
N GLY A 377 11.26 2.11 3.92
CA GLY A 377 10.28 1.35 3.15
C GLY A 377 10.47 -0.18 3.19
N ARG A 378 11.36 -0.72 4.03
CA ARG A 378 11.69 -2.16 4.10
C ARG A 378 11.47 -2.80 5.46
N PHE A 379 11.78 -2.08 6.54
CA PHE A 379 11.88 -2.69 7.87
C PHE A 379 10.81 -2.17 8.80
N LEU A 380 10.11 -3.08 9.47
CA LEU A 380 9.18 -2.75 10.54
C LEU A 380 9.86 -3.01 11.89
N LEU A 381 10.13 -1.92 12.61
CA LEU A 381 10.94 -1.90 13.81
C LEU A 381 10.08 -1.53 15.01
N ARG A 382 10.31 -2.16 16.17
CA ARG A 382 9.66 -1.83 17.43
C ARG A 382 10.71 -1.45 18.48
N PHE A 383 10.56 -0.27 19.03
CA PHE A 383 11.37 0.21 20.14
C PHE A 383 10.64 -0.03 21.46
N GLY A 384 11.35 -0.58 22.44
CA GLY A 384 10.86 -0.72 23.82
C GLY A 384 10.90 0.59 24.59
N GLU A 385 10.52 0.54 25.87
CA GLU A 385 10.94 1.59 26.79
C GLU A 385 12.47 1.57 26.83
N SER A 386 13.09 2.66 26.37
CA SER A 386 14.52 2.86 26.59
C SER A 386 14.72 2.97 28.10
N GLN A 387 15.09 1.86 28.74
CA GLN A 387 15.42 1.87 30.15
C GLN A 387 16.67 2.71 30.33
N GLY A 388 16.47 3.99 30.65
CA GLY A 388 17.48 4.76 31.35
C GLY A 388 17.82 3.99 32.63
N VAL A 389 19.10 3.71 32.82
CA VAL A 389 19.64 3.08 34.02
C VAL A 389 19.02 3.74 35.25
N GLN A 390 18.19 3.00 36.00
CA GLN A 390 17.90 3.34 37.39
C GLN A 390 19.15 2.99 38.19
N LYS A 391 19.88 4.01 38.64
CA LYS A 391 20.62 3.90 39.90
C LYS A 391 19.92 4.81 40.90
N GLN A 392 19.33 4.18 41.92
CA GLN A 392 18.99 4.85 43.17
C GLN A 392 20.27 5.48 43.74
N GLY A 393 20.17 6.77 44.05
CA GLY A 393 21.23 7.56 44.66
C GLY A 393 20.77 9.01 44.74
N ALA A 394 20.82 9.57 45.94
CA ALA A 394 20.11 10.77 46.35
C ALA A 394 20.43 12.06 45.55
N GLN A 395 19.42 12.94 45.51
CA GLN A 395 19.46 14.37 45.21
C GLN A 395 19.95 14.81 43.83
N GLY A 396 18.97 15.27 43.03
CA GLY A 396 19.14 16.41 42.13
C GLY A 396 19.97 16.16 40.87
N ASN A 397 19.43 15.44 39.88
CA ASN A 397 19.88 15.62 38.51
C ASN A 397 18.78 15.31 37.49
N LYS A 398 18.48 16.29 36.62
CA LYS A 398 17.55 16.15 35.50
C LYS A 398 18.01 14.98 34.62
N SER A 399 17.21 13.92 34.55
CA SER A 399 17.48 12.73 33.74
C SER A 399 17.71 13.14 32.27
N ARG A 400 18.95 13.01 31.77
CA ARG A 400 19.23 13.14 30.33
C ARG A 400 18.62 11.93 29.62
N LYS A 401 17.45 12.12 29.00
CA LYS A 401 16.82 11.13 28.12
C LYS A 401 17.83 10.76 27.02
N MET A 402 18.24 9.49 26.96
CA MET A 402 19.19 9.00 25.96
C MET A 402 18.53 9.10 24.57
N ARG A 403 19.07 9.98 23.72
CA ARG A 403 18.65 10.10 22.32
C ARG A 403 19.28 8.95 21.54
N LEU A 404 18.45 8.06 21.02
CA LEU A 404 18.86 7.02 20.09
C LEU A 404 18.59 7.51 18.67
N LEU A 405 19.49 7.18 17.75
CA LEU A 405 19.34 7.41 16.33
C LEU A 405 19.18 6.07 15.63
N LEU A 406 18.18 5.96 14.75
CA LEU A 406 18.02 4.83 13.84
C LEU A 406 18.48 5.29 12.46
N GLY A 407 19.44 4.59 11.88
CA GLY A 407 19.99 4.95 10.58
C GLY A 407 20.61 3.75 9.86
N PRO A 408 21.17 3.95 8.66
CA PRO A 408 21.95 2.91 8.00
C PRO A 408 23.23 2.61 8.78
N LEU A 409 23.64 1.35 8.87
CA LEU A 409 24.94 1.00 9.47
C LEU A 409 26.10 1.74 8.79
N GLY A 410 26.02 1.91 7.47
CA GLY A 410 27.03 2.60 6.70
C GLY A 410 28.39 1.90 6.71
N ARG A 411 29.41 2.57 6.15
CA ARG A 411 30.80 2.08 6.14
C ARG A 411 31.48 2.29 7.49
N ASP A 412 31.21 3.43 8.11
CA ASP A 412 31.85 3.83 9.37
C ASP A 412 31.37 2.95 10.52
N GLY A 413 30.05 2.73 10.62
CA GLY A 413 29.49 1.82 11.60
C GLY A 413 29.93 0.37 11.40
N TRP A 414 30.07 -0.11 10.15
CA TRP A 414 30.67 -1.43 9.92
C TRP A 414 32.14 -1.48 10.36
N THR A 415 32.92 -0.41 10.10
CA THR A 415 34.33 -0.33 10.48
C THR A 415 34.51 -0.35 12.00
N GLU A 416 33.59 0.26 12.75
CA GLU A 416 33.55 0.22 14.22
C GLU A 416 33.36 -1.22 14.74
N ILE A 417 32.48 -2.01 14.10
CA ILE A 417 32.04 -3.29 14.67
C ILE A 417 32.71 -4.53 14.06
N LYS A 418 33.35 -4.42 12.89
CA LYS A 418 33.90 -5.57 12.13
C LYS A 418 34.94 -6.40 12.89
N HIS A 419 35.60 -5.80 13.89
CA HIS A 419 36.62 -6.45 14.71
C HIS A 419 36.10 -6.96 16.06
N THR A 420 34.79 -6.81 16.32
CA THR A 420 34.13 -7.31 17.53
C THR A 420 33.30 -8.54 17.16
N PRO A 421 33.94 -9.71 16.94
CA PRO A 421 33.22 -10.93 16.59
C PRO A 421 32.34 -11.35 17.77
N HIS A 422 31.05 -11.50 17.49
CA HIS A 422 30.11 -12.22 18.35
C HIS A 422 29.95 -13.64 17.81
N ALA A 423 29.80 -14.63 18.70
CA ALA A 423 29.65 -16.04 18.32
C ALA A 423 28.45 -16.30 17.38
N THR A 424 27.49 -15.38 17.34
CA THR A 424 26.25 -15.44 16.54
C THR A 424 26.27 -14.52 15.32
N MET A 425 27.41 -13.93 14.94
CA MET A 425 27.43 -12.94 13.85
C MET A 425 27.13 -13.60 12.51
N ARG A 426 25.98 -13.25 11.93
CA ARG A 426 25.51 -13.80 10.67
C ARG A 426 26.39 -13.34 9.50
N SER A 427 26.86 -14.29 8.69
CA SER A 427 27.58 -13.97 7.45
C SER A 427 26.62 -13.41 6.40
N LEU A 428 26.81 -12.14 6.03
CA LEU A 428 26.01 -11.42 5.03
C LEU A 428 26.91 -10.85 3.93
N PRO A 429 26.44 -10.67 2.69
CA PRO A 429 27.21 -10.01 1.63
C PRO A 429 27.64 -8.60 2.05
N ASP A 430 28.89 -8.20 1.75
CA ASP A 430 29.46 -6.91 2.17
C ASP A 430 28.59 -5.71 1.77
N VAL A 431 28.00 -5.78 0.57
CA VAL A 431 27.12 -4.74 0.01
C VAL A 431 25.81 -4.57 0.77
N VAL A 432 25.35 -5.63 1.45
CA VAL A 432 24.11 -5.61 2.24
C VAL A 432 24.36 -4.96 3.60
N ARG A 433 25.51 -5.26 4.23
CA ARG A 433 25.83 -4.83 5.61
C ARG A 433 25.68 -3.33 5.82
N GLN A 434 26.16 -2.54 4.87
CA GLN A 434 26.08 -1.06 4.92
C GLN A 434 24.64 -0.54 4.91
N THR A 435 23.70 -1.34 4.40
CA THR A 435 22.30 -0.94 4.22
C THR A 435 21.35 -1.46 5.32
N LEU A 436 21.91 -2.11 6.34
CA LEU A 436 21.15 -2.63 7.47
C LEU A 436 20.73 -1.48 8.40
N PRO A 437 19.54 -1.58 9.02
CA PRO A 437 19.18 -0.67 10.10
C PRO A 437 20.11 -0.91 11.31
N ALA A 438 20.67 0.17 11.81
CA ALA A 438 21.51 0.21 13.00
C ALA A 438 20.99 1.28 13.97
N VAL A 439 21.13 1.00 15.27
CA VAL A 439 20.87 1.96 16.33
C VAL A 439 22.18 2.55 16.80
N PHE A 440 22.22 3.87 16.89
CA PHE A 440 23.35 4.64 17.35
C PHE A 440 22.99 5.39 18.63
N ASP A 441 23.98 5.56 19.50
CA ASP A 441 23.94 6.49 20.62
C ASP A 441 25.16 7.42 20.57
N GLN A 442 25.42 8.16 21.64
CA GLN A 442 26.55 9.10 21.72
C GLN A 442 27.93 8.45 21.62
N LYS A 443 28.04 7.12 21.81
CA LYS A 443 29.30 6.37 21.77
C LYS A 443 29.52 5.64 20.43
N GLY A 444 28.60 5.73 19.47
CA GLY A 444 28.67 5.02 18.20
C GLY A 444 27.60 3.94 18.04
N VAL A 445 27.91 2.86 17.32
CA VAL A 445 26.95 1.77 17.05
C VAL A 445 26.59 1.04 18.33
N LEU A 446 25.31 1.12 18.71
CA LEU A 446 24.75 0.42 19.86
C LEU A 446 24.30 -0.99 19.49
N GLU A 447 23.59 -1.15 18.38
CA GLU A 447 22.94 -2.40 18.01
C GLU A 447 22.72 -2.53 16.49
N VAL A 448 22.99 -3.71 15.94
CA VAL A 448 22.65 -4.10 14.56
C VAL A 448 22.01 -5.49 14.59
N PRO A 449 20.67 -5.57 14.73
CA PRO A 449 19.99 -6.83 15.01
C PRO A 449 20.22 -7.92 13.95
N HIS A 450 20.28 -7.55 12.68
CA HIS A 450 20.48 -8.47 11.55
C HIS A 450 21.87 -9.13 11.53
N LEU A 451 22.85 -8.52 12.21
CA LEU A 451 24.18 -9.10 12.42
C LEU A 451 24.32 -9.77 13.78
N GLY A 452 23.29 -9.72 14.63
CA GLY A 452 23.39 -10.13 16.03
C GLY A 452 24.38 -9.28 16.83
N TYR A 453 24.76 -8.09 16.35
CA TYR A 453 25.70 -7.22 17.04
C TYR A 453 24.98 -6.36 18.07
N ARG A 454 25.52 -6.35 19.28
CA ARG A 454 25.16 -5.40 20.32
C ARG A 454 26.42 -5.04 21.12
N ARG A 455 26.62 -3.75 21.36
CA ARG A 455 27.71 -3.29 22.22
C ARG A 455 27.40 -3.64 23.67
N ALA A 456 28.38 -4.19 24.39
CA ALA A 456 28.21 -4.56 25.79
C ALA A 456 27.82 -3.34 26.66
N GLY A 457 26.79 -3.50 27.50
CA GLY A 457 26.31 -2.44 28.39
C GLY A 457 25.10 -2.87 29.22
N PRO A 458 24.77 -2.12 30.30
CA PRO A 458 23.63 -2.44 31.15
C PRO A 458 22.30 -2.15 30.43
N GLY A 459 21.34 -3.08 30.55
CA GLY A 459 19.96 -2.92 30.06
C GLY A 459 19.56 -3.92 28.97
N ASN A 460 18.25 -4.05 28.72
CA ASN A 460 17.71 -4.85 27.62
C ASN A 460 17.87 -4.12 26.27
N SER A 461 17.80 -4.87 25.16
CA SER A 461 17.86 -4.31 23.81
C SER A 461 16.75 -3.25 23.64
N PRO A 462 17.09 -2.02 23.22
CA PRO A 462 16.08 -1.01 22.91
C PRO A 462 15.31 -1.32 21.63
N LEU A 463 15.86 -2.16 20.74
CA LEU A 463 15.31 -2.43 19.41
C LEU A 463 14.94 -3.91 19.22
N ARG A 464 13.67 -4.16 18.96
CA ARG A 464 13.22 -5.43 18.39
C ARG A 464 12.89 -5.21 16.92
N VAL A 465 13.63 -5.86 16.03
CA VAL A 465 13.17 -6.01 14.63
C VAL A 465 12.00 -6.97 14.65
N LEU A 466 10.86 -6.53 14.15
CA LEU A 466 9.70 -7.41 14.05
C LEU A 466 9.81 -8.20 12.74
N GLU A 467 9.89 -7.52 11.60
CA GLU A 467 9.84 -8.16 10.28
C GLU A 467 10.47 -7.29 9.17
N ILE A 468 10.83 -7.92 8.04
CA ILE A 468 10.85 -7.20 6.76
C ILE A 468 9.41 -7.05 6.29
N SER A 469 9.00 -5.81 6.09
CA SER A 469 7.70 -5.48 5.53
C SER A 469 7.95 -4.46 4.43
N PRO A 470 8.12 -4.84 3.14
CA PRO A 470 8.24 -3.84 2.09
C PRO A 470 6.97 -2.97 2.05
N PHE A 471 7.10 -1.64 1.93
CA PHE A 471 5.97 -0.70 1.94
C PHE A 471 4.95 -1.01 0.84
N SER A 472 5.45 -1.53 -0.29
CA SER A 472 4.61 -2.06 -1.35
C SER A 472 4.13 -3.45 -0.97
N ALA A 473 2.81 -3.62 -0.82
CA ALA A 473 2.09 -4.90 -0.67
C ALA A 473 2.23 -5.84 -1.90
N ILE A 474 3.27 -5.60 -2.70
CA ILE A 474 3.72 -6.44 -3.78
C ILE A 474 4.55 -7.56 -3.14
N ALA A 475 3.89 -8.50 -2.46
CA ALA A 475 4.53 -9.74 -2.04
C ALA A 475 5.11 -10.47 -3.27
N LEU A 476 6.24 -11.17 -3.08
CA LEU A 476 6.87 -11.98 -4.14
C LEU A 476 5.93 -13.07 -4.66
N ALA A 477 4.98 -13.51 -3.82
CA ALA A 477 4.03 -14.57 -4.14
C ALA A 477 2.57 -14.13 -3.90
N GLY A 478 2.14 -13.04 -4.55
CA GLY A 478 0.73 -12.63 -4.59
C GLY A 478 0.06 -12.45 -3.21
N PRO A 479 -1.30 -12.44 -3.15
CA PRO A 479 -2.08 -12.36 -1.91
C PRO A 479 -1.84 -13.49 -0.90
N ALA A 480 -1.19 -14.58 -1.31
CA ALA A 480 -1.24 -15.86 -0.61
C ALA A 480 -0.14 -16.05 0.44
N PHE A 481 0.87 -15.19 0.48
CA PHE A 481 1.99 -15.31 1.42
C PHE A 481 2.09 -14.07 2.30
N GLY A 482 1.36 -14.08 3.41
CA GLY A 482 1.82 -13.40 4.61
C GLY A 482 3.09 -14.11 5.08
N VAL A 483 4.15 -13.36 5.35
CA VAL A 483 5.31 -13.89 6.06
C VAL A 483 4.78 -14.37 7.42
N LEU A 484 4.77 -15.68 7.62
CA LEU A 484 4.45 -16.25 8.92
C LEU A 484 5.54 -15.82 9.90
N GLU A 485 5.20 -15.04 10.92
CA GLU A 485 5.97 -14.99 12.16
C GLU A 485 6.05 -16.45 12.66
N THR A 486 7.24 -17.06 12.56
CA THR A 486 7.54 -18.22 13.38
C THR A 486 7.51 -17.74 14.82
N LEU A 487 6.41 -18.03 15.50
CA LEU A 487 6.33 -17.99 16.95
C LEU A 487 7.45 -18.87 17.52
N SER A 488 8.39 -18.23 18.20
CA SER A 488 9.18 -18.82 19.29
C SER A 488 9.46 -17.75 20.32
#